data_AF-C9ZBB8-F1
#
_entry.id   AF-C9ZBB8-F1
#
_cell.length_a   1.000
_cell.length_b   1.000
_cell.length_c   1.000
_cell.angle_alpha   90.00
_cell.angle_beta   90.00
_cell.angle_gamma   90.00
#
_symmetry.space_group_name_H-M   'P 1'
#
loop_
_entity.id
_entity.type
_entity.pdbx_description
1 polymer ?
#
loop_
_entity_poly.entity_id
_entity_poly.type
_entity_poly.pdbx_seq_one_letter_code
_entity_poly.pdbx_strand_id
1 'polypeptide(L)'
;MTALQFDRHGNRVWRKAQGLLDSEHVRREIGEVATAYGVCKEPTNVAAGGQSCPLRFRCLGCKHYTTDISYLPDLEAYLADVRRLISRIRGGLDDLGAEERAKIEQAVSTVRRRRGVMLGMPGMRRIGQPLPDVRPRRSM
;
A
#
# COMPACT_ATOMS: atom_id res chain seq x y z
N MET A 1 23.08 22.04 16.96
CA MET A 1 24.53 22.26 16.75
C MET A 1 25.08 21.04 16.01
N THR A 2 25.30 21.14 14.71
CA THR A 2 25.71 20.00 13.87
C THR A 2 27.24 19.88 13.91
N ALA A 3 27.74 18.79 14.47
CA ALA A 3 29.17 18.54 14.64
C ALA A 3 29.89 18.46 13.28
N LEU A 4 30.90 19.30 13.10
CA LEU A 4 31.83 19.27 11.98
C LEU A 4 32.74 18.02 12.12
N GLN A 5 32.34 16.89 11.53
CA GLN A 5 33.17 15.68 11.50
C GLN A 5 34.21 15.75 10.37
N PHE A 6 35.47 15.50 10.74
CA PHE A 6 36.63 15.44 9.84
C PHE A 6 37.28 14.06 9.93
N ASP A 7 37.92 13.59 8.85
CA ASP A 7 38.70 12.35 8.85
C ASP A 7 40.11 12.57 9.46
N ARG A 8 40.89 11.50 9.60
CA ARG A 8 42.28 11.55 10.11
C ARG A 8 43.25 12.39 9.27
N HIS A 9 42.83 12.85 8.09
CA HIS A 9 43.60 13.71 7.19
C HIS A 9 43.08 15.16 7.18
N GLY A 10 42.13 15.50 8.05
CA GLY A 10 41.55 16.84 8.14
C GLY A 10 40.51 17.15 7.06
N ASN A 11 40.04 16.16 6.30
CA ASN A 11 38.99 16.40 5.30
C ASN A 11 37.61 16.38 5.94
N ARG A 12 36.73 17.28 5.52
CA ARG A 12 35.32 17.30 5.96
C ARG A 12 34.58 16.08 5.44
N VAL A 13 34.17 15.18 6.33
CA VAL A 13 33.46 13.95 5.98
C VAL A 13 32.01 14.26 5.57
N TRP A 14 31.40 15.26 6.19
CA TRP A 14 29.97 15.59 5.99
C TRP A 14 29.61 15.97 4.56
N ARG A 15 30.47 16.69 3.81
CA ARG A 15 30.18 17.02 2.39
C ARG A 15 30.17 15.78 1.50
N LYS A 16 31.11 14.85 1.72
CA LYS A 16 31.16 13.57 0.98
C LYS A 16 29.97 12.68 1.37
N ALA A 17 29.61 12.65 2.65
CA ALA A 17 28.43 11.96 3.13
C ALA A 17 27.14 12.54 2.50
N GLN A 18 27.01 13.87 2.45
CA GLN A 18 25.87 14.54 1.81
C GLN A 18 25.76 14.17 0.33
N GLY A 19 26.85 14.26 -0.43
CA GLY A 19 26.84 13.91 -1.87
C GLY A 19 26.49 12.43 -2.13
N LEU A 20 26.88 11.52 -1.24
CA LEU A 20 26.45 10.11 -1.30
C LEU A 20 24.96 9.97 -1.01
N LEU A 21 24.44 10.67 0.01
CA LEU A 21 23.02 10.66 0.35
C LEU A 21 22.16 11.24 -0.78
N ASP A 22 22.58 12.34 -1.40
CA ASP A 22 21.88 12.96 -2.53
C ASP A 22 21.85 12.02 -3.74
N SER A 23 22.97 11.32 -4.02
CA SER A 23 23.03 10.31 -5.08
C SER A 23 22.10 9.12 -4.81
N GLU A 24 21.98 8.69 -3.55
CA GLU A 24 21.04 7.64 -3.16
C GLU A 24 19.58 8.10 -3.29
N HIS A 25 19.27 9.35 -2.97
CA HIS A 25 17.93 9.91 -3.20
C HIS A 25 17.55 9.88 -4.69
N VAL A 26 18.46 10.31 -5.57
CA VAL A 26 18.23 10.26 -7.02
C VAL A 26 18.03 8.83 -7.52
N ARG A 27 18.83 7.87 -7.02
CA ARG A 27 18.67 6.45 -7.38
C ARG A 27 17.30 5.90 -6.99
N ARG A 28 16.79 6.28 -5.82
CA ARG A 28 15.45 5.87 -5.38
C ARG A 28 14.37 6.51 -6.23
N GLU A 29 14.48 7.79 -6.56
CA GLU A 29 13.50 8.47 -7.43
C GLU A 29 13.41 7.86 -8.83
N ILE A 30 14.54 7.39 -9.39
CA ILE A 30 14.56 6.73 -10.71
C ILE A 30 14.08 5.28 -10.63
N GLY A 31 14.42 4.57 -9.55
CA GLY A 31 14.19 3.13 -9.39
C GLY A 31 12.88 2.75 -8.71
N GLU A 32 12.06 3.72 -8.28
CA GLU A 32 10.83 3.48 -7.53
C GLU A 32 9.64 4.21 -8.15
N VAL A 33 8.45 3.67 -7.97
CA VAL A 33 7.19 4.33 -8.34
C VAL A 33 6.17 4.23 -7.22
N ALA A 34 5.42 5.32 -7.00
CA ALA A 34 4.34 5.36 -6.03
C ALA A 34 3.24 4.34 -6.38
N THR A 35 2.80 3.59 -5.38
CA THR A 35 1.68 2.64 -5.46
C THR A 35 0.77 2.82 -4.25
N ALA A 36 -0.10 1.87 -3.95
CA ALA A 36 -0.92 1.94 -2.74
C ALA A 36 -0.08 1.82 -1.48
N TYR A 37 -0.16 2.83 -0.61
CA TYR A 37 0.43 2.79 0.74
C TYR A 37 1.95 2.59 0.77
N GLY A 38 2.63 2.76 -0.36
CA GLY A 38 4.05 2.46 -0.50
C GLY A 38 4.57 2.57 -1.91
N VAL A 39 5.77 2.02 -2.13
CA VAL A 39 6.53 2.12 -3.38
C VAL A 39 6.79 0.74 -3.98
N CYS A 40 6.91 0.70 -5.30
CA CYS A 40 7.32 -0.49 -6.04
C CYS A 40 8.66 -0.23 -6.75
N LYS A 41 9.59 -1.19 -6.65
CA LYS A 41 10.91 -1.16 -7.31
C LYS A 41 11.07 -2.15 -8.48
N GLU A 42 9.97 -2.73 -8.96
CA GLU A 42 10.01 -3.64 -10.11
C GLU A 42 10.29 -2.83 -11.39
N PRO A 43 11.36 -3.13 -12.16
CA PRO A 43 11.74 -2.32 -13.32
C PRO A 43 10.61 -2.11 -14.34
N THR A 44 9.87 -3.17 -14.67
CA THR A 44 8.75 -3.11 -15.62
C THR A 44 7.62 -2.20 -15.11
N ASN A 45 7.30 -2.27 -13.82
CA ASN A 45 6.24 -1.46 -13.24
C ASN A 45 6.67 0.00 -13.02
N VAL A 46 7.95 0.23 -12.70
CA VAL A 46 8.55 1.57 -12.62
C VAL A 46 8.52 2.23 -14.00
N ALA A 47 8.98 1.53 -15.05
CA ALA A 47 8.90 2.02 -16.42
C ALA A 47 7.46 2.29 -16.89
N ALA A 48 6.49 1.54 -16.36
CA ALA A 48 5.06 1.74 -16.62
C ALA A 48 4.39 2.80 -15.73
N GLY A 49 5.15 3.55 -14.90
CA GLY A 49 4.57 4.55 -14.00
C GLY A 49 3.56 3.98 -13.01
N GLY A 50 3.79 2.74 -12.55
CA GLY A 50 2.94 2.03 -11.60
C GLY A 50 1.74 1.32 -12.22
N GLN A 51 1.59 1.37 -13.56
CA GLN A 51 0.42 0.84 -14.28
C GLN A 51 0.57 -0.62 -14.73
N SER A 52 1.72 -1.27 -14.48
CA SER A 52 1.95 -2.67 -14.87
C SER A 52 1.38 -3.67 -13.85
N CYS A 53 1.14 -3.26 -12.60
CA CYS A 53 0.47 -4.08 -11.57
C CYS A 53 -1.07 -4.05 -11.80
N PRO A 54 -1.70 -5.10 -12.39
CA PRO A 54 -3.14 -5.05 -12.70
C PRO A 54 -4.05 -5.08 -11.45
N LEU A 55 -3.52 -5.53 -10.31
CA LEU A 55 -4.19 -5.45 -9.01
C LEU A 55 -3.32 -4.67 -8.02
N ARG A 56 -3.82 -3.51 -7.61
CA ARG A 56 -3.20 -2.63 -6.61
C ARG A 56 -2.89 -3.37 -5.28
N PHE A 57 -3.81 -4.20 -4.80
CA PHE A 57 -3.61 -5.04 -3.60
C PHE A 57 -2.58 -6.16 -3.80
N ARG A 58 -2.31 -6.58 -5.05
CA ARG A 58 -1.30 -7.60 -5.33
C ARG A 58 0.11 -7.02 -5.20
N CYS A 59 0.28 -5.74 -5.50
CA CYS A 59 1.53 -5.03 -5.28
C CYS A 59 1.87 -5.02 -3.76
N LEU A 60 0.90 -4.78 -2.85
CA LEU A 60 1.12 -4.76 -1.38
C LEU A 60 1.77 -6.03 -0.80
N GLY A 61 1.63 -7.18 -1.48
CA GLY A 61 2.20 -8.47 -1.09
C GLY A 61 3.32 -8.98 -2.01
N CYS A 62 3.80 -8.16 -2.95
CA CYS A 62 4.85 -8.59 -3.88
C CYS A 62 6.26 -8.30 -3.32
N LYS A 63 7.26 -9.07 -3.78
CA LYS A 63 8.67 -8.91 -3.35
C LYS A 63 9.30 -7.55 -3.70
N HIS A 64 8.71 -6.82 -4.64
CA HIS A 64 9.19 -5.53 -5.10
C HIS A 64 8.57 -4.35 -4.36
N TYR A 65 7.58 -4.61 -3.50
CA TYR A 65 6.87 -3.58 -2.77
C TYR A 65 7.54 -3.29 -1.43
N THR A 66 7.46 -2.03 -0.99
CA THR A 66 7.84 -1.62 0.36
C THR A 66 6.84 -0.57 0.83
N THR A 67 6.27 -0.79 2.01
CA THR A 67 5.35 0.17 2.64
C THR A 67 6.08 1.46 2.96
N ASP A 68 5.44 2.59 2.66
CA ASP A 68 5.96 3.90 3.04
C ASP A 68 5.38 4.29 4.41
N ILE A 69 6.27 4.57 5.37
CA ILE A 69 5.93 4.88 6.77
C ILE A 69 5.06 6.15 6.85
N SER A 70 5.13 7.04 5.86
CA SER A 70 4.25 8.22 5.79
C SER A 70 2.76 7.87 5.80
N TYR A 71 2.36 6.65 5.39
CA TYR A 71 0.98 6.20 5.43
C TYR A 71 0.57 5.53 6.74
N LEU A 72 1.49 5.31 7.69
CA LEU A 72 1.18 4.66 8.96
C LEU A 72 -0.05 5.26 9.68
N PRO A 73 -0.19 6.58 9.87
CA PRO A 73 -1.37 7.13 10.56
C PRO A 73 -2.69 6.82 9.83
N ASP A 74 -2.71 6.91 8.49
CA ASP A 74 -3.90 6.60 7.69
C ASP A 74 -4.25 5.11 7.76
N LEU A 75 -3.24 4.24 7.74
CA LEU A 75 -3.39 2.80 7.86
C LEU A 75 -3.90 2.39 9.25
N GLU A 76 -3.44 3.04 10.31
CA GLU A 76 -3.91 2.83 11.68
C GLU A 76 -5.36 3.27 11.84
N ALA A 77 -5.73 4.45 11.31
CA ALA A 77 -7.10 4.93 11.31
C ALA A 77 -8.03 3.96 10.54
N TYR A 78 -7.62 3.53 9.34
CA TYR A 78 -8.37 2.56 8.56
C TYR A 78 -8.53 1.22 9.30
N LEU A 79 -7.48 0.73 9.95
CA LEU A 79 -7.53 -0.49 10.76
C LEU A 79 -8.51 -0.36 11.94
N ALA A 80 -8.52 0.79 12.62
CA ALA A 80 -9.46 1.06 13.70
C ALA A 80 -10.92 1.04 13.19
N ASP A 81 -11.19 1.66 12.04
CA ASP A 81 -12.50 1.65 11.42
C ASP A 81 -12.96 0.25 11.00
N VAL A 82 -12.07 -0.53 10.37
CA VAL A 82 -12.36 -1.92 10.00
C VAL A 82 -12.69 -2.75 11.24
N ARG A 83 -11.92 -2.60 12.32
CA ARG A 83 -12.19 -3.32 13.59
C ARG A 83 -13.52 -2.91 14.22
N ARG A 84 -13.84 -1.61 14.22
CA ARG A 84 -15.13 -1.09 14.71
C ARG A 84 -16.29 -1.66 13.89
N LEU A 85 -16.16 -1.70 12.57
CA LEU A 85 -17.18 -2.28 11.69
C LEU A 85 -17.37 -3.77 11.96
N ILE A 86 -16.27 -4.53 12.09
CA ILE A 86 -16.33 -5.97 12.44
C ILE A 86 -17.03 -6.18 13.77
N SER A 87 -16.68 -5.40 14.80
CA SER A 87 -17.30 -5.49 16.12
C SER A 87 -18.80 -5.21 16.05
N ARG A 88 -19.22 -4.16 15.34
CA ARG A 88 -20.64 -3.83 15.14
C ARG A 88 -21.40 -4.94 14.43
N ILE A 89 -20.81 -5.50 13.37
CA ILE A 89 -21.43 -6.60 12.61
C ILE A 89 -21.57 -7.84 13.50
N ARG A 90 -20.54 -8.19 14.27
CA ARG A 90 -20.58 -9.34 15.18
C ARG A 90 -21.66 -9.17 16.24
N GLY A 91 -21.71 -8.02 16.92
CA GLY A 91 -22.76 -7.73 17.91
C GLY A 91 -24.16 -7.85 17.30
N GLY A 92 -24.39 -7.24 16.13
CA GLY A 92 -25.68 -7.36 15.44
C GLY A 92 -26.02 -8.78 14.97
N LEU A 93 -25.04 -9.67 14.79
CA LEU A 93 -25.28 -11.10 14.50
C LEU A 93 -25.57 -11.91 15.77
N ASP A 94 -24.97 -11.52 16.90
CA ASP A 94 -25.19 -12.15 18.20
C ASP A 94 -26.59 -11.83 18.75
N ASP A 95 -27.14 -10.66 18.41
CA ASP A 95 -28.49 -10.23 18.79
C ASP A 95 -29.63 -10.93 18.00
N LEU A 96 -29.30 -11.70 16.96
CA LEU A 96 -30.30 -12.36 16.10
C LEU A 96 -30.88 -13.62 16.73
N GLY A 97 -32.18 -13.83 16.52
CA GLY A 97 -32.82 -15.11 16.79
C GLY A 97 -32.34 -16.23 15.86
N ALA A 98 -32.49 -17.48 16.28
CA ALA A 98 -32.07 -18.65 15.50
C ALA A 98 -32.70 -18.72 14.09
N GLU A 99 -33.97 -18.33 13.97
CA GLU A 99 -34.69 -18.31 12.70
C GLU A 99 -34.15 -17.22 11.73
N GLU A 100 -33.88 -16.02 12.25
CA GLU A 100 -33.34 -14.91 11.46
C GLU A 100 -31.91 -15.23 10.99
N ARG A 101 -31.11 -15.83 11.86
CA ARG A 101 -29.76 -16.29 11.54
C ARG A 101 -29.78 -17.36 10.43
N ALA A 102 -30.71 -18.32 10.51
CA ALA A 102 -30.87 -19.34 9.47
C ALA A 102 -31.26 -18.75 8.10
N LYS A 103 -32.13 -17.73 8.07
CA LYS A 103 -32.50 -17.01 6.83
C LYS A 103 -31.28 -16.32 6.19
N ILE A 104 -30.44 -15.67 7.01
CA ILE A 104 -29.20 -15.04 6.52
C ILE A 104 -28.22 -16.08 5.97
N GLU A 105 -28.02 -17.20 6.67
CA GLU A 105 -27.14 -18.29 6.21
C GLU A 105 -27.60 -18.88 4.86
N GLN A 106 -28.90 -19.08 4.69
CA GLN A 106 -29.48 -19.54 3.43
C GLN A 106 -29.26 -18.53 2.29
N ALA A 107 -29.43 -17.23 2.56
CA ALA A 107 -29.16 -16.18 1.59
C ALA A 107 -27.68 -16.13 1.19
N VAL A 108 -26.76 -16.22 2.16
CA VAL A 108 -25.31 -16.26 1.92
C VAL A 108 -24.91 -17.48 1.09
N SER A 109 -25.47 -18.66 1.40
CA SER A 109 -25.24 -19.89 0.63
C SER A 109 -25.63 -19.71 -0.84
N THR A 110 -26.77 -19.08 -1.10
CA THR A 110 -27.25 -18.79 -2.45
C THR A 110 -26.29 -17.87 -3.22
N VAL A 111 -25.82 -16.80 -2.58
CA VAL A 111 -24.85 -15.87 -3.19
C VAL A 111 -23.52 -16.57 -3.47
N ARG A 112 -23.00 -17.37 -2.53
CA ARG A 112 -21.74 -18.11 -2.69
C ARG A 112 -21.82 -19.10 -3.84
N ARG A 113 -22.92 -19.85 -3.95
CA ARG A 113 -23.15 -20.79 -5.06
C ARG A 113 -23.14 -20.07 -6.42
N ARG A 114 -23.73 -18.88 -6.50
CA ARG A 114 -23.70 -18.07 -7.74
C ARG A 114 -22.33 -17.48 -8.06
N ARG A 115 -21.52 -17.13 -7.05
CA ARG A 115 -20.13 -16.65 -7.24
C ARG A 115 -19.13 -17.73 -7.66
N GLY A 116 -19.45 -19.02 -7.45
CA GLY A 116 -18.59 -20.14 -7.85
C GLY A 116 -18.52 -20.38 -9.36
N VAL A 117 -19.35 -19.71 -10.17
CA VAL A 117 -19.29 -19.80 -11.63
C VAL A 117 -18.27 -18.80 -12.16
N MET A 118 -17.00 -19.23 -12.22
CA MET A 118 -15.95 -18.55 -12.98
C MET A 118 -16.24 -18.69 -14.48
N LEU A 119 -17.16 -17.88 -15.03
CA LEU A 119 -17.15 -17.60 -16.46
C LEU A 119 -15.86 -16.83 -16.74
N GLY A 120 -15.00 -17.40 -17.60
CA GLY A 120 -13.65 -16.94 -17.90
C GLY A 120 -13.54 -15.41 -17.91
N MET A 121 -12.64 -14.89 -17.08
CA MET A 121 -12.45 -13.47 -16.84
C MET A 121 -12.28 -12.70 -18.16
N PRO A 122 -13.22 -11.80 -18.53
CA PRO A 122 -12.98 -10.81 -19.57
C PRO A 122 -11.81 -9.92 -19.13
N GLY A 123 -10.87 -9.65 -20.04
CA GLY A 123 -9.65 -8.88 -19.76
C GLY A 123 -9.95 -7.65 -18.89
N MET A 124 -9.35 -7.65 -17.69
CA MET A 124 -9.59 -6.65 -16.65
C MET A 124 -9.30 -5.26 -17.24
N ARG A 125 -10.35 -4.46 -17.47
CA ARG A 125 -10.19 -3.04 -17.80
C ARG A 125 -9.38 -2.42 -16.67
N ARG A 126 -8.31 -1.70 -17.01
CA ARG A 126 -7.46 -0.95 -16.08
C ARG A 126 -8.36 -0.08 -15.21
N ILE A 127 -8.59 -0.49 -13.96
CA ILE A 127 -9.37 0.30 -13.02
C ILE A 127 -8.49 1.49 -12.63
N GLY A 128 -8.74 2.59 -13.35
CA GLY A 128 -8.82 3.96 -12.87
C GLY A 128 -7.74 4.46 -11.92
N GLN A 129 -6.90 5.33 -12.49
CA GLN A 129 -6.13 6.43 -11.91
C GLN A 129 -5.21 6.13 -10.72
N PRO A 130 -3.89 6.43 -10.82
CA PRO A 130 -3.09 6.56 -9.62
C PRO A 130 -3.75 7.62 -8.74
N LEU A 131 -3.89 7.36 -7.43
CA LEU A 131 -4.06 8.46 -6.49
C LEU A 131 -2.92 9.45 -6.82
N PRO A 132 -3.20 10.76 -6.91
CA PRO A 132 -2.13 11.73 -7.08
C PRO A 132 -1.06 11.40 -6.04
N ASP A 133 0.20 11.41 -6.44
CA ASP A 133 1.31 11.18 -5.52
C ASP A 133 1.28 12.29 -4.47
N VAL A 134 0.55 12.05 -3.37
CA VAL A 134 0.43 12.97 -2.23
C VAL A 134 1.63 12.78 -1.31
N ARG A 135 2.75 12.18 -1.78
CA ARG A 135 4.01 12.23 -1.04
C ARG A 135 4.26 13.71 -0.75
N PRO A 136 4.20 14.14 0.53
CA PRO A 136 4.54 15.50 0.86
C PRO A 136 6.00 15.66 0.46
N ARG A 137 6.30 16.58 -0.46
CA ARG A 137 7.68 17.00 -0.69
C ARG A 137 8.20 17.44 0.68
N ARG A 138 9.12 16.67 1.26
CA ARG A 138 9.83 17.10 2.47
C ARG A 138 10.63 18.34 2.06
N SER A 139 10.20 19.51 2.51
CA SER A 139 11.04 20.70 2.52
C SER A 139 12.23 20.41 3.43
N MET A 140 13.44 20.38 2.87
CA MET A 140 14.69 20.38 3.65
C MET A 140 14.87 21.71 4.36
#